data_AF-A0A2S2PVZ0-F1
#
_entry.id   AF-A0A2S2PVZ0-F1
#
_cell.length_a   1.000
_cell.length_b   1.000
_cell.length_c   1.000
_cell.angle_alpha   90.00
_cell.angle_beta   90.00
_cell.angle_gamma   90.00
#
_symmetry.space_group_name_H-M   'P 1'
#
loop_
_entity.id
_entity.type
_entity.pdbx_description
1 polymer ?
#
loop_
_entity_poly.entity_id
_entity_poly.type
_entity_poly.pdbx_seq_one_letter_code
_entity_poly.pdbx_strand_id
1 'polypeptide(L)'
;MSDKVNAFIKKLGIWIIRLEKRNFDAFDLTSNYIEKNVNLKSPILDRVFDTMKTYLRKVKIKLLEYFSCNDNDFSNRWVLNPFDENIVAVAKLPVETHNQLLELSANKKL
;
A
#
# COMPACT_ATOMS: atom_id res chain seq x y z
N MET A 1 2.97 17.56 -4.94
CA MET A 1 3.31 17.33 -3.50
C MET A 1 2.29 16.41 -2.83
N SER A 2 0.99 16.65 -3.05
CA SER A 2 -0.12 15.80 -2.57
C SER A 2 0.07 14.31 -2.88
N ASP A 3 0.43 13.95 -4.12
CA ASP A 3 0.56 12.52 -4.51
C ASP A 3 1.64 11.76 -3.74
N LYS A 4 2.77 12.42 -3.44
CA LYS A 4 3.86 11.82 -2.65
C LYS A 4 3.42 11.57 -1.21
N VAL A 5 2.65 12.51 -0.63
CA VAL A 5 2.10 12.37 0.72
C VAL A 5 1.04 11.27 0.75
N ASN A 6 0.14 11.23 -0.23
CA ASN A 6 -0.87 10.18 -0.36
C ASN A 6 -0.23 8.79 -0.50
N ALA A 7 0.83 8.67 -1.31
CA ALA A 7 1.61 7.43 -1.42
C ALA A 7 2.26 7.05 -0.09
N PHE A 8 2.78 8.01 0.67
CA PHE A 8 3.36 7.76 1.98
C PHE A 8 2.30 7.33 3.02
N ILE A 9 1.13 7.97 3.06
CA ILE A 9 -0.01 7.58 3.90
C ILE A 9 -0.42 6.12 3.61
N LYS A 10 -0.45 5.72 2.33
CA LYS A 10 -0.69 4.32 1.93
C LYS A 10 0.40 3.38 2.41
N LYS A 11 1.69 3.77 2.30
CA LYS A 11 2.82 3.00 2.84
C LYS A 11 2.70 2.78 4.35
N LEU A 12 2.33 3.81 5.12
CA LEU A 12 2.09 3.67 6.57
C LEU A 12 1.03 2.59 6.86
N GLY A 13 -0.06 2.57 6.08
CA GLY A 13 -1.09 1.53 6.19
C GLY A 13 -0.54 0.12 5.94
N ILE A 14 0.23 -0.07 4.87
CA ILE A 14 0.87 -1.36 4.55
C ILE A 14 1.83 -1.78 5.66
N TRP A 15 2.64 -0.86 6.19
CA TRP A 15 3.58 -1.14 7.26
C TRP A 15 2.89 -1.59 8.56
N ILE A 16 1.75 -0.99 8.91
CA ILE A 16 0.94 -1.43 10.06
C ILE A 16 0.47 -2.88 9.86
N ILE A 17 -0.06 -3.22 8.69
CA ILE A 17 -0.52 -4.59 8.36
C ILE A 17 0.65 -5.58 8.42
N ARG A 18 1.83 -5.20 7.91
CA ARG A 18 3.04 -6.04 7.98
C ARG A 18 3.48 -6.30 9.41
N LEU A 19 3.46 -5.27 10.28
CA LEU A 19 3.77 -5.43 11.70
C LEU A 19 2.77 -6.37 12.41
N GLU A 20 1.48 -6.34 12.06
CA GLU A 20 0.49 -7.28 12.57
C GLU A 20 0.80 -8.73 12.16
N LYS A 21 1.36 -8.93 10.97
CA LYS A 21 1.80 -10.23 10.44
C LYS A 21 3.24 -10.62 10.85
N ARG A 22 3.91 -9.85 11.71
CA ARG A 22 5.33 -10.02 12.07
C ARG A 22 6.27 -10.08 10.85
N ASN A 23 5.96 -9.32 9.80
CA ASN A 23 6.83 -9.11 8.63
C ASN A 23 7.58 -7.78 8.80
N PHE A 24 8.91 -7.82 8.71
CA PHE A 24 9.79 -6.68 8.98
C PHE A 24 10.57 -6.20 7.77
N ASP A 25 10.21 -6.64 6.55
CA ASP A 25 10.91 -6.31 5.31
C ASP A 25 10.89 -4.81 4.98
N ALA A 26 10.05 -4.04 5.67
CA ALA A 26 10.00 -2.58 5.56
C ALA A 26 10.85 -1.84 6.62
N PHE A 27 11.47 -2.59 7.55
CA PHE A 27 12.18 -2.10 8.72
C PHE A 27 13.50 -2.86 8.90
N ASP A 28 14.41 -2.75 7.92
CA ASP A 28 15.65 -3.53 7.85
C ASP A 28 16.47 -3.51 9.14
N LEU A 29 16.63 -2.32 9.76
CA LEU A 29 17.37 -2.19 11.02
C LEU A 29 16.68 -2.94 12.16
N THR A 30 15.35 -2.89 12.22
CA THR A 30 14.57 -3.60 13.23
C THR A 30 14.62 -5.11 12.99
N SER A 31 14.46 -5.58 11.74
CA SER A 31 14.58 -7.00 11.39
C SER A 31 15.94 -7.55 11.80
N ASN A 32 17.01 -6.89 11.36
CA ASN A 32 18.39 -7.27 11.67
C ASN A 32 18.65 -7.31 13.18
N TYR A 33 18.10 -6.36 13.94
CA TYR A 33 18.27 -6.33 15.39
C TYR A 33 17.55 -7.50 16.06
N ILE A 34 16.29 -7.77 15.67
CA ILE A 34 15.48 -8.85 16.24
C ILE A 34 16.13 -10.20 15.94
N GLU A 35 16.52 -10.45 14.69
CA GLU A 35 17.17 -11.68 14.27
C GLU A 35 18.46 -11.98 15.03
N LYS A 36 19.27 -10.95 15.30
CA LYS A 36 20.58 -11.10 15.95
C LYS A 36 20.51 -11.17 17.48
N ASN A 37 19.54 -10.51 18.10
CA ASN A 37 19.61 -10.20 19.54
C ASN A 37 18.39 -10.65 20.35
N VAL A 38 17.28 -11.05 19.72
CA VAL A 38 16.02 -11.24 20.43
C VAL A 38 15.36 -12.57 20.09
N ASN A 39 14.94 -13.31 21.12
CA ASN A 39 14.04 -14.43 20.92
C ASN A 39 12.68 -13.92 20.41
N LEU A 40 12.27 -14.35 19.21
CA LEU A 40 11.02 -13.95 18.55
C LEU A 40 9.75 -14.20 19.39
N LYS A 41 9.83 -15.06 20.41
CA LYS A 41 8.74 -15.36 21.36
C LYS A 41 8.75 -14.44 22.61
N SER A 42 9.63 -13.45 22.66
CA SER A 42 9.73 -12.55 23.81
C SER A 42 8.50 -11.64 23.93
N PRO A 43 7.85 -11.55 25.11
CA PRO A 43 6.70 -10.67 25.32
C PRO A 43 7.07 -9.18 25.20
N ILE A 44 8.35 -8.82 25.34
CA ILE A 44 8.85 -7.46 25.10
C ILE A 44 8.64 -7.07 23.63
N LEU A 45 8.77 -8.03 22.71
CA LEU A 45 8.62 -7.82 21.27
C LEU A 45 7.19 -7.36 20.93
N ASP A 46 6.19 -7.98 21.57
CA ASP A 46 4.78 -7.64 21.37
C ASP A 46 4.50 -6.19 21.79
N ARG A 47 5.06 -5.76 22.93
CA ARG A 47 4.94 -4.37 23.39
C ARG A 47 5.61 -3.37 22.43
N VAL A 48 6.79 -3.72 21.90
CA VAL A 48 7.48 -2.90 20.90
C VAL A 48 6.62 -2.78 19.64
N PHE A 49 6.02 -3.88 19.18
CA PHE A 49 5.16 -3.88 17.99
C PHE A 49 3.89 -3.07 18.18
N ASP A 50 3.24 -3.18 19.32
CA ASP A 50 2.07 -2.35 19.62
C ASP A 50 2.43 -0.87 19.68
N THR A 51 3.62 -0.54 20.20
CA THR A 51 4.13 0.83 20.20
C THR A 51 4.39 1.34 18.78
N MET A 52 5.07 0.56 17.94
CA MET A 52 5.33 0.91 16.53
C MET A 52 4.02 1.11 15.75
N LYS A 53 3.08 0.16 15.83
CA LYS A 53 1.78 0.26 15.18
C LYS A 53 1.03 1.52 15.63
N THR A 54 1.02 1.80 16.93
CA THR A 54 0.38 2.99 17.50
C THR A 54 1.00 4.27 16.95
N TYR A 55 2.33 4.33 16.87
CA TYR A 55 3.01 5.49 16.32
C TYR A 55 2.70 5.70 14.84
N LEU A 56 2.78 4.65 14.01
CA LEU A 56 2.46 4.72 12.59
C LEU A 56 0.99 5.14 12.36
N ARG A 57 0.04 4.64 13.17
CA ARG A 57 -1.36 5.06 13.12
C ARG A 57 -1.52 6.55 13.43
N LYS A 58 -0.84 7.05 14.47
CA LYS A 58 -0.87 8.48 14.82
C LYS A 58 -0.30 9.36 13.71
N VAL A 59 0.82 8.94 13.10
CA VAL A 59 1.41 9.66 11.96
C VAL A 59 0.44 9.65 10.77
N LYS A 60 -0.16 8.51 10.45
CA LYS A 60 -1.16 8.40 9.39
C LYS A 60 -2.35 9.34 9.62
N ILE A 61 -2.90 9.37 10.83
CA ILE A 61 -4.03 10.25 11.20
C ILE A 61 -3.65 11.72 11.02
N LYS A 62 -2.51 12.15 11.57
CA LYS A 62 -2.04 13.54 11.41
C LYS A 62 -1.87 13.92 9.94
N LEU A 63 -1.26 13.05 9.13
CA LEU A 63 -1.10 13.33 7.72
C LEU A 63 -2.47 13.44 6.99
N LEU A 64 -3.45 12.61 7.36
CA LEU A 64 -4.80 12.73 6.81
C LEU A 64 -5.53 14.01 7.24
N GLU A 65 -5.26 14.53 8.43
CA GLU A 65 -5.80 15.81 8.91
C GLU A 65 -5.26 16.99 8.09
N TYR A 66 -3.97 16.96 7.72
CA TYR A 66 -3.34 18.05 6.94
C TYR A 66 -3.52 17.92 5.43
N PHE A 67 -3.70 16.69 4.92
CA PHE A 67 -3.75 16.42 3.48
C PHE A 67 -5.04 15.66 3.14
N SER A 68 -5.90 16.28 2.33
CA SER A 68 -7.12 15.65 1.83
C SER A 68 -6.78 14.45 0.94
N CYS A 69 -6.86 13.24 1.49
CA CYS A 69 -6.75 11.99 0.74
C CYS A 69 -8.12 11.61 0.16
N ASN A 70 -8.21 11.52 -1.17
CA ASN A 70 -9.35 10.91 -1.83
C ASN A 70 -9.08 9.40 -2.01
N ASP A 71 -9.34 8.61 -0.96
CA ASP A 71 -9.15 7.15 -0.99
C ASP A 71 -10.18 6.45 -1.91
N ASN A 72 -11.21 7.17 -2.36
CA ASN A 72 -12.25 6.67 -3.25
C ASN A 72 -11.95 6.91 -4.74
N ASP A 73 -10.70 7.15 -5.14
CA ASP A 73 -10.37 7.25 -6.57
C ASP A 73 -10.20 5.87 -7.20
N PHE A 74 -11.28 5.37 -7.80
CA PHE A 74 -11.32 4.09 -8.52
C PHE A 74 -10.58 4.14 -9.86
N SER A 75 -10.18 5.33 -10.34
CA SER A 75 -9.61 5.52 -11.68
C SER A 75 -8.28 4.79 -11.92
N ASN A 76 -7.62 4.28 -10.89
CA ASN A 76 -6.37 3.52 -10.99
C ASN A 76 -6.56 2.00 -10.88
N ARG A 77 -7.79 1.49 -10.71
CA ARG A 77 -8.04 0.06 -10.55
C ARG A 77 -7.69 -0.77 -11.79
N TRP A 78 -7.64 -0.15 -12.97
CA TRP A 78 -7.20 -0.78 -14.21
C TRP A 78 -5.77 -1.35 -14.11
N VAL A 79 -4.92 -0.83 -13.23
CA VAL A 79 -3.57 -1.39 -12.99
C VAL A 79 -3.65 -2.82 -12.43
N LEU A 80 -4.72 -3.17 -11.70
CA LEU A 80 -4.91 -4.51 -11.13
C LEU A 80 -5.44 -5.50 -12.17
N ASN A 81 -6.32 -5.03 -13.04
CA ASN A 81 -6.85 -5.81 -14.14
C ASN A 81 -7.13 -4.89 -15.33
N PRO A 82 -6.14 -4.76 -16.24
CA PRO A 82 -6.25 -3.83 -17.37
C PRO A 82 -7.13 -4.38 -18.49
N PHE A 83 -7.67 -5.59 -18.34
CA PHE A 83 -8.43 -6.32 -19.35
C PHE A 83 -9.91 -6.46 -19.00
N ASP A 84 -10.35 -5.94 -17.85
CA ASP A 84 -11.77 -5.90 -17.48
C ASP A 84 -12.40 -4.61 -18.00
N GLU A 85 -13.36 -4.78 -18.91
CA GLU A 85 -14.07 -3.67 -19.58
C GLU A 85 -14.71 -2.70 -18.60
N ASN A 86 -15.26 -3.19 -17.48
CA ASN A 86 -15.91 -2.34 -16.48
C ASN A 86 -14.90 -1.51 -15.70
N ILE A 87 -13.69 -2.06 -15.48
CA ILE A 87 -12.60 -1.36 -14.79
C ILE A 87 -11.94 -0.34 -15.71
N VAL A 88 -11.73 -0.70 -16.98
CA VAL A 88 -11.14 0.18 -18.00
C VAL A 88 -12.08 1.36 -18.28
N ALA A 89 -13.39 1.15 -18.40
CA ALA A 89 -14.36 2.20 -18.69
C ALA A 89 -14.40 3.35 -17.65
N VAL A 90 -14.07 3.07 -16.39
CA VAL A 90 -14.02 4.07 -15.30
C VAL A 90 -12.62 4.64 -15.05
N ALA A 91 -11.62 4.19 -15.81
CA ALA A 91 -10.27 4.68 -15.71
C ALA A 91 -10.12 6.09 -16.31
N LYS A 92 -9.29 6.93 -15.71
CA LYS A 92 -8.96 8.25 -16.25
C LYS A 92 -7.80 8.13 -17.24
N LEU A 93 -7.98 7.36 -18.30
CA LEU A 93 -6.99 7.16 -19.37
C LEU A 93 -7.41 7.86 -20.65
N PRO A 94 -6.46 8.20 -21.54
CA PRO A 94 -6.76 8.61 -22.90
C PRO A 94 -7.56 7.53 -23.65
N VAL A 95 -8.40 7.97 -24.59
CA VAL A 95 -9.25 7.06 -25.40
C VAL A 95 -8.42 6.04 -26.17
N GLU A 96 -7.27 6.45 -26.69
CA GLU A 96 -6.32 5.58 -27.39
C GLU A 96 -5.83 4.44 -26.50
N THR A 97 -5.56 4.72 -25.22
CA THR A 97 -5.11 3.72 -24.25
C THR A 97 -6.24 2.76 -23.89
N HIS A 98 -7.49 3.22 -23.77
CA HIS A 98 -8.63 2.32 -23.59
C HIS A 98 -8.75 1.32 -24.74
N ASN A 99 -8.65 1.80 -25.98
CA ASN A 99 -8.76 0.93 -27.16
C ASN A 99 -7.63 -0.11 -27.20
N GLN A 100 -6.39 0.29 -26.92
CA GLN A 100 -5.26 -0.63 -26.85
C GLN A 100 -5.44 -1.72 -25.79
N LEU A 101 -5.96 -1.37 -24.60
CA LEU A 101 -6.21 -2.34 -23.55
C LEU A 101 -7.30 -3.36 -23.93
N LEU A 102 -8.35 -2.91 -24.64
CA LEU A 102 -9.40 -3.78 -25.17
C LEU A 102 -8.91 -4.68 -26.31
N GLU A 103 -8.06 -4.17 -27.20
CA GLU A 103 -7.42 -4.97 -28.24
C GLU A 103 -6.52 -6.05 -27.63
N LEU A 104 -5.74 -5.69 -26.60
CA LEU A 104 -4.88 -6.63 -25.87
C LEU A 104 -5.70 -7.68 -25.10
N SER A 105 -6.85 -7.32 -24.51
CA SER A 105 -7.70 -8.28 -23.79
C SER A 105 -8.32 -9.32 -24.73
N ALA A 106 -8.63 -8.93 -25.96
CA ALA A 106 -9.17 -9.82 -26.99
C ALA A 106 -8.10 -10.71 -27.65
N ASN A 107 -6.82 -10.35 -27.52
CA ASN A 107 -5.72 -11.05 -28.16
C ASN A 107 -5.34 -12.33 -27.40
N LYS A 108 -5.94 -13.46 -27.76
CA LYS A 108 -5.74 -14.77 -27.11
C LYS A 108 -4.38 -15.44 -27.37
N LYS A 109 -3.36 -14.70 -27.84
CA LYS A 109 -2.00 -15.22 -28.04
C LYS A 109 -1.12 -14.79 -26.87
N LEU A 110 -1.07 -15.66 -25.86
CA LEU A 110 0.02 -15.74 -24.88
C LEU A 110 1.13 -16.62 -25.44
#